data_AF-A0A2Z2M5U4-F1
#
_entry.id   AF-A0A2Z2M5U4-F1
#
_cell.length_a   1.000
_cell.length_b   1.000
_cell.length_c   1.000
_cell.angle_alpha   90.00
_cell.angle_beta   90.00
_cell.angle_gamma   90.00
#
_symmetry.space_group_name_H-M   'P 1'
#
loop_
_entity.id
_entity.type
_entity.pdbx_description
1 polymer ?
#
loop_
_entity_poly.entity_id
_entity_poly.type
_entity_poly.pdbx_seq_one_letter_code
_entity_poly.pdbx_strand_id
1 'polypeptide(L)'
;MDSRWILTLIATVLLVSLLIPGEVYSPPNVPYLKENYDVYQEVPSRVATLLCGAETREYYEYLVNWTLGFPHYHVYWGAGGSLRTTIVVGNWSSFKKSLPYGCEIISLKELSKEPTISHDLALYNASLILENLTKGTPDYEKLKPFFSFASYSPQDSEIPKTNNTHVEVILIGTGDTEFVWKPFVFVWAIVMALSAVSLFTSWKRKKKAIFVSFVIILLLGAFFVGKVLYLEHEKAEWNRNVASVLSLKGMGGECWPVVGVINVPSDSSADSIPRALQLINESHAKILEVSFEDYIVKLEVGVNPESYEELAKEAEELGLQADIFPRSEVSEITEQIRRSYERQEELIETLKKYLLKLPPSERNAVERFIELQKQFLEETEKQLNASKNCYEIGIAIPTEYGVVQYSSLSGFLAKLVLLVVGIALVVSWRSDR
;
A
#
# COMPACT_ATOMS: atom_id res chain seq x y z
N MET A 1 36.43 -20.00 38.52
CA MET A 1 36.18 -20.53 37.16
C MET A 1 37.44 -20.47 36.32
N ASP A 2 37.69 -21.48 35.48
CA ASP A 2 38.69 -21.40 34.42
C ASP A 2 38.13 -20.50 33.30
N SER A 3 38.92 -19.57 32.79
CA SER A 3 38.50 -18.66 31.72
C SER A 3 38.09 -19.42 30.45
N ARG A 4 38.58 -20.66 30.29
CA ARG A 4 38.17 -21.59 29.23
C ARG A 4 36.70 -22.00 29.33
N TRP A 5 36.23 -22.33 30.53
CA TRP A 5 34.82 -22.69 30.76
C TRP A 5 33.87 -21.55 30.41
N ILE A 6 34.27 -20.30 30.65
CA ILE A 6 33.46 -19.13 30.32
C ILE A 6 33.41 -18.90 28.81
N LEU A 7 34.55 -19.08 28.11
CA LEU A 7 34.57 -19.05 26.64
C LEU A 7 33.68 -20.14 26.02
N THR A 8 33.71 -21.36 26.58
CA THR A 8 32.80 -22.44 26.14
C THR A 8 31.34 -22.09 26.39
N LEU A 9 31.01 -21.50 27.55
CA LEU A 9 29.65 -21.05 27.86
C LEU A 9 29.17 -19.97 26.89
N ILE A 10 30.02 -18.98 26.58
CA ILE A 10 29.72 -17.95 25.57
C ILE A 10 29.46 -18.59 24.20
N ALA A 11 30.29 -19.57 23.79
CA ALA A 11 30.09 -20.28 22.54
C ALA A 11 28.74 -21.02 22.49
N THR A 12 28.36 -21.71 23.57
CA THR A 12 27.07 -22.41 23.66
C THR A 12 25.90 -21.45 23.56
N VAL A 13 25.94 -20.32 24.29
CA VAL A 13 24.88 -19.29 24.24
C VAL A 13 24.72 -18.73 22.82
N LEU A 14 25.82 -18.45 22.14
CA LEU A 14 25.79 -17.94 20.76
C LEU A 14 25.31 -18.98 19.76
N LEU A 15 25.68 -20.25 19.90
CA LEU A 15 25.18 -21.33 19.05
C LEU A 15 23.67 -21.52 19.19
N VAL A 16 23.13 -21.46 20.41
CA VAL A 16 21.68 -21.50 20.65
C VAL A 16 20.98 -20.28 20.04
N SER A 17 21.62 -19.11 20.10
CA SER A 17 21.05 -17.88 19.52
C SER A 17 20.86 -17.91 18.01
N LEU A 18 21.63 -18.74 17.28
CA LEU A 18 21.48 -18.91 15.83
C LEU A 18 20.17 -19.60 15.43
N LEU A 19 19.49 -20.25 16.38
CA LEU A 19 18.21 -20.94 16.16
C LEU A 19 17.00 -20.02 16.43
N ILE A 20 17.21 -18.80 16.92
CA ILE A 20 16.14 -17.85 17.21
C ILE A 20 15.62 -17.28 15.88
N PRO A 21 14.32 -17.44 15.56
CA PRO A 21 13.74 -16.86 14.36
C PRO A 21 13.79 -15.33 14.42
N GLY A 22 14.10 -14.68 13.29
CA GLY A 22 14.16 -13.21 13.21
C GLY A 22 12.79 -12.53 13.24
N GLU A 23 11.76 -13.27 12.90
CA GLU A 23 10.36 -12.84 12.84
C GLU A 23 9.52 -13.93 13.49
N VAL A 24 8.54 -13.54 14.32
CA VAL A 24 7.56 -14.48 14.86
C VAL A 24 6.18 -14.01 14.44
N TYR A 25 5.48 -14.87 13.72
CA TYR A 25 4.06 -14.68 13.44
C TYR A 25 3.26 -15.06 14.69
N SER A 26 2.49 -14.12 15.21
CA SER A 26 1.50 -14.38 16.26
C SER A 26 0.10 -14.32 15.63
N PRO A 27 -0.47 -15.44 15.15
CA PRO A 27 -1.84 -15.43 14.69
C PRO A 27 -2.76 -14.95 15.82
N PRO A 28 -3.83 -14.20 15.51
CA PRO A 28 -4.85 -13.90 16.50
C PRO A 28 -5.41 -15.20 17.08
N ASN A 29 -5.79 -15.17 18.36
CA ASN A 29 -6.28 -16.36 19.06
C ASN A 29 -7.77 -16.57 18.74
N VAL A 30 -8.10 -16.70 17.45
CA VAL A 30 -9.47 -16.79 16.98
C VAL A 30 -9.91 -18.24 17.06
N PRO A 31 -11.01 -18.56 17.76
CA PRO A 31 -11.63 -19.87 17.61
C PRO A 31 -12.06 -19.98 16.15
N TYR A 32 -11.46 -20.91 15.40
CA TYR A 32 -11.99 -21.28 14.09
C TYR A 32 -13.42 -21.76 14.36
N LEU A 33 -14.43 -20.94 14.03
CA LEU A 33 -15.83 -21.33 14.12
C LEU A 33 -15.98 -22.51 13.18
N LYS A 34 -15.96 -23.70 13.77
CA LYS A 34 -16.01 -24.99 13.09
C LYS A 34 -17.44 -25.28 12.67
N GLU A 35 -18.07 -24.31 12.01
CA GLU A 35 -19.34 -24.49 11.34
C GLU A 35 -19.05 -25.05 9.93
N ASN A 36 -19.84 -26.02 9.51
CA ASN A 36 -19.73 -26.63 8.17
C ASN A 36 -20.20 -25.60 7.13
N TYR A 37 -19.31 -24.71 6.70
CA TYR A 37 -19.57 -23.84 5.57
C TYR A 37 -19.10 -24.50 4.28
N ASP A 38 -19.89 -24.37 3.23
CA ASP A 38 -19.56 -24.85 1.89
C ASP A 38 -18.38 -24.03 1.34
N VAL A 39 -17.18 -24.61 1.35
CA VAL A 39 -16.00 -24.05 0.68
C VAL A 39 -16.16 -24.35 -0.81
N TYR A 40 -16.45 -23.31 -1.59
CA TYR A 40 -16.57 -23.40 -3.03
C TYR A 40 -15.18 -23.60 -3.67
N GLN A 41 -15.07 -24.53 -4.62
CA GLN A 41 -13.79 -24.96 -5.19
C GLN A 41 -13.25 -24.06 -6.33
N GLU A 42 -14.09 -23.23 -6.97
CA GLU A 42 -13.71 -22.39 -8.12
C GLU A 42 -13.98 -20.90 -7.87
N VAL A 43 -12.97 -20.04 -8.07
CA VAL A 43 -13.06 -18.59 -7.82
C VAL A 43 -13.99 -17.93 -8.86
N PRO A 44 -15.14 -17.35 -8.46
CA PRO A 44 -16.14 -16.78 -9.34
C PRO A 44 -15.78 -15.34 -9.73
N SER A 45 -16.42 -14.81 -10.76
CA SER A 45 -16.28 -13.39 -11.11
C SER A 45 -16.73 -12.51 -9.94
N ARG A 46 -15.82 -11.69 -9.44
CA ARG A 46 -16.06 -10.79 -8.29
C ARG A 46 -16.84 -9.56 -8.73
N VAL A 47 -17.76 -9.15 -7.88
CA VAL A 47 -18.59 -7.95 -8.06
C VAL A 47 -17.99 -6.77 -7.31
N ALA A 48 -17.44 -6.99 -6.12
CA ALA A 48 -16.91 -5.91 -5.32
C ALA A 48 -15.66 -6.35 -4.58
N THR A 49 -14.81 -5.39 -4.29
CA THR A 49 -13.67 -5.54 -3.39
C THR A 49 -13.88 -4.60 -2.22
N LEU A 50 -13.85 -5.17 -1.02
CA LEU A 50 -13.94 -4.50 0.25
C LEU A 50 -12.55 -4.51 0.89
N LEU A 51 -12.08 -3.34 1.32
CA LEU A 51 -10.89 -3.18 2.14
C LEU A 51 -11.34 -2.84 3.55
N CYS A 52 -10.89 -3.58 4.55
CA CYS A 52 -11.18 -3.28 5.94
C CYS A 52 -9.90 -3.08 6.74
N GLY A 53 -9.76 -1.90 7.35
CA GLY A 53 -8.70 -1.60 8.30
C GLY A 53 -9.12 -1.90 9.73
N ALA A 54 -8.22 -2.50 10.52
CA ALA A 54 -8.37 -2.60 11.97
C ALA A 54 -7.29 -1.84 12.73
N GLU A 55 -7.71 -0.83 13.48
CA GLU A 55 -6.84 0.01 14.32
C GLU A 55 -6.38 -0.70 15.61
N THR A 56 -7.15 -1.67 16.10
CA THR A 56 -6.80 -2.47 17.28
C THR A 56 -6.88 -3.96 17.00
N ARG A 57 -6.15 -4.75 17.79
CA ARG A 57 -6.16 -6.21 17.70
C ARG A 57 -7.56 -6.79 17.93
N GLU A 58 -8.29 -6.28 18.92
CA GLU A 58 -9.65 -6.73 19.24
C GLU A 58 -10.61 -6.46 18.08
N TYR A 59 -10.41 -5.34 17.39
CA TYR A 59 -11.20 -4.99 16.22
C TYR A 59 -10.83 -5.82 14.99
N TYR A 60 -9.55 -6.13 14.81
CA TYR A 60 -9.08 -7.07 13.78
C TYR A 60 -9.70 -8.46 13.97
N GLU A 61 -9.71 -8.97 15.21
CA GLU A 61 -10.35 -10.25 15.54
C GLU A 61 -11.86 -10.22 15.26
N TYR A 62 -12.53 -9.10 15.54
CA TYR A 62 -13.92 -8.89 15.17
C TYR A 62 -14.14 -8.92 13.64
N LEU A 63 -13.32 -8.22 12.85
CA LEU A 63 -13.44 -8.18 11.39
C LEU A 63 -13.18 -9.54 10.74
N VAL A 64 -12.20 -10.29 11.25
CA VAL A 64 -11.92 -11.67 10.82
C VAL A 64 -13.15 -12.55 11.08
N ASN A 65 -13.72 -12.50 12.29
CA ASN A 65 -14.92 -13.25 12.64
C ASN A 65 -16.14 -12.86 11.80
N TRP A 66 -16.34 -11.56 11.58
CA TRP A 66 -17.41 -11.05 10.74
C TRP A 66 -17.27 -11.55 9.29
N THR A 67 -16.06 -11.52 8.73
CA THR A 67 -15.79 -11.94 7.35
C THR A 67 -15.99 -13.45 7.17
N LEU A 68 -15.47 -14.26 8.09
CA LEU A 68 -15.56 -15.71 8.04
C LEU A 68 -16.96 -16.25 8.41
N GLY A 69 -17.86 -15.40 8.92
CA GLY A 69 -19.26 -15.72 9.16
C GLY A 69 -20.12 -15.82 7.88
N PHE A 70 -19.60 -15.37 6.73
CA PHE A 70 -20.26 -15.56 5.43
C PHE A 70 -19.75 -16.84 4.74
N PRO A 71 -20.54 -17.46 3.84
CA PRO A 71 -20.01 -18.49 2.94
C PRO A 71 -18.82 -17.90 2.16
N HIS A 72 -17.66 -18.54 2.22
CA HIS A 72 -16.42 -17.97 1.74
C HIS A 72 -15.54 -18.98 0.99
N TYR A 73 -14.66 -18.45 0.15
CA TYR A 73 -13.62 -19.18 -0.57
C TYR A 73 -12.40 -19.37 0.33
N HIS A 74 -11.38 -20.07 -0.18
CA HIS A 74 -10.11 -20.25 0.53
C HIS A 74 -9.60 -18.94 1.13
N VAL A 75 -9.26 -19.01 2.43
CA VAL A 75 -8.70 -17.90 3.19
C VAL A 75 -7.20 -17.87 2.96
N TYR A 76 -6.72 -16.76 2.39
CA TYR A 76 -5.31 -16.48 2.23
C TYR A 76 -4.86 -15.55 3.34
N TRP A 77 -3.83 -15.97 4.07
CA TRP A 77 -3.17 -15.14 5.08
C TRP A 77 -1.89 -14.59 4.48
N GLY A 78 -1.78 -13.26 4.40
CA GLY A 78 -0.61 -12.55 3.91
C GLY A 78 0.34 -12.14 5.04
N ALA A 79 1.51 -11.62 4.64
CA ALA A 79 2.45 -10.99 5.58
C ALA A 79 1.80 -9.76 6.24
N GLY A 80 2.26 -9.40 7.45
CA GLY A 80 1.76 -8.24 8.18
C GLY A 80 0.30 -8.35 8.66
N GLY A 81 -0.21 -9.57 8.87
CA GLY A 81 -1.55 -9.75 9.41
C GLY A 81 -2.67 -9.40 8.45
N SER A 82 -2.42 -9.48 7.14
CA SER A 82 -3.45 -9.33 6.13
C SER A 82 -4.23 -10.65 5.93
N LEU A 83 -5.55 -10.57 5.83
CA LEU A 83 -6.41 -11.69 5.43
C LEU A 83 -7.10 -11.32 4.12
N ARG A 84 -7.11 -12.25 3.17
CA ARG A 84 -7.82 -12.10 1.90
C ARG A 84 -8.72 -13.32 1.68
N THR A 85 -10.00 -13.07 1.45
CA THR A 85 -10.95 -14.12 1.06
C THR A 85 -12.05 -13.54 0.17
N THR A 86 -12.79 -14.39 -0.52
CA THR A 86 -14.00 -13.99 -1.23
C THR A 86 -15.20 -14.54 -0.48
N ILE A 87 -16.19 -13.71 -0.19
CA ILE A 87 -17.44 -14.09 0.49
C ILE A 87 -18.61 -14.04 -0.50
N VAL A 88 -19.67 -14.79 -0.22
CA VAL A 88 -20.92 -14.79 -0.96
C VAL A 88 -21.99 -14.09 -0.14
N VAL A 89 -22.58 -13.02 -0.70
CA VAL A 89 -23.64 -12.25 -0.05
C VAL A 89 -24.94 -12.36 -0.85
N GLY A 90 -26.03 -12.72 -0.19
CA GLY A 90 -27.34 -12.93 -0.84
C GLY A 90 -28.16 -11.66 -1.08
N ASN A 91 -27.83 -10.54 -0.41
CA ASN A 91 -28.49 -9.26 -0.61
C ASN A 91 -27.50 -8.11 -0.46
N TRP A 92 -27.03 -7.59 -1.60
CA TRP A 92 -26.02 -6.52 -1.65
C TRP A 92 -26.45 -5.24 -0.92
N SER A 93 -27.70 -4.80 -1.09
CA SER A 93 -28.19 -3.57 -0.46
C SER A 93 -28.27 -3.67 1.06
N SER A 94 -28.58 -4.85 1.59
CA SER A 94 -28.56 -5.10 3.04
C SER A 94 -27.13 -5.22 3.55
N PHE A 95 -26.28 -5.94 2.81
CA PHE A 95 -24.86 -6.13 3.13
C PHE A 95 -24.10 -4.79 3.21
N LYS A 96 -24.30 -3.90 2.24
CA LYS A 96 -23.70 -2.56 2.23
C LYS A 96 -24.07 -1.73 3.47
N LYS A 97 -25.29 -1.90 4.00
CA LYS A 97 -25.76 -1.20 5.20
C LYS A 97 -25.21 -1.81 6.50
N SER A 98 -24.73 -3.04 6.46
CA SER A 98 -24.18 -3.76 7.61
C SER A 98 -22.65 -3.82 7.62
N LEU A 99 -21.97 -3.01 6.79
CA LEU A 99 -20.52 -2.99 6.76
C LEU A 99 -19.98 -2.52 8.12
N PRO A 100 -19.01 -3.25 8.70
CA PRO A 100 -18.28 -2.81 9.86
C PRO A 100 -17.63 -1.43 9.65
N TYR A 101 -17.44 -0.69 10.74
CA TYR A 101 -16.65 0.53 10.72
C TYR A 101 -15.23 0.27 10.17
N GLY A 102 -14.69 1.14 9.34
CA GLY A 102 -13.38 0.94 8.71
C GLY A 102 -13.34 -0.08 7.56
N CYS A 103 -14.49 -0.63 7.12
CA CYS A 103 -14.62 -1.39 5.88
C CYS A 103 -15.18 -0.52 4.75
N GLU A 104 -14.43 -0.39 3.66
CA GLU A 104 -14.76 0.46 2.51
C GLU A 104 -14.76 -0.34 1.21
N ILE A 105 -15.70 0.00 0.32
CA ILE A 105 -15.80 -0.63 -1.00
C ILE A 105 -14.82 0.08 -1.93
N ILE A 106 -13.66 -0.52 -2.15
CA ILE A 106 -12.58 0.05 -2.99
C ILE A 106 -12.75 -0.28 -4.47
N SER A 107 -13.56 -1.28 -4.80
CA SER A 107 -13.90 -1.59 -6.19
C SER A 107 -15.32 -2.13 -6.27
N LEU A 108 -16.09 -1.66 -7.25
CA LEU A 108 -17.41 -2.17 -7.58
C LEU A 108 -17.48 -2.39 -9.10
N LYS A 109 -17.45 -3.66 -9.50
CA LYS A 109 -17.88 -4.07 -10.83
C LYS A 109 -19.40 -4.02 -10.82
N GLU A 110 -19.98 -3.04 -11.50
CA GLU A 110 -21.41 -2.73 -11.43
C GLU A 110 -22.28 -4.00 -11.54
N LEU A 111 -22.93 -4.36 -10.42
CA LEU A 111 -24.18 -5.14 -10.42
C LEU A 111 -25.28 -4.22 -10.93
N SER A 112 -25.27 -3.93 -12.22
CA SER A 112 -26.18 -2.96 -12.77
C SER A 112 -27.60 -3.57 -12.85
N LYS A 113 -28.47 -3.16 -11.91
CA LYS A 113 -29.93 -3.27 -12.04
C LYS A 113 -30.50 -2.20 -12.97
N GLU A 114 -29.66 -1.27 -13.42
CA GLU A 114 -29.93 -0.42 -14.56
C GLU A 114 -29.03 -0.95 -15.68
N PRO A 115 -29.51 -1.21 -16.91
CA PRO A 115 -28.59 -1.47 -18.00
C PRO A 115 -27.62 -0.28 -18.01
N THR A 116 -26.31 -0.57 -17.85
CA THR A 116 -25.26 0.39 -18.21
C THR A 116 -25.69 0.95 -19.56
N ILE A 117 -25.71 2.28 -19.72
CA ILE A 117 -26.31 2.91 -20.92
C ILE A 117 -25.78 2.25 -22.22
N SER A 118 -24.54 1.75 -22.20
CA SER A 118 -23.90 0.94 -23.26
C SER A 118 -24.59 -0.38 -23.65
N HIS A 119 -25.46 -0.94 -22.80
CA HIS A 119 -26.19 -2.20 -22.98
C HIS A 119 -27.71 -1.98 -23.17
N ASP A 120 -28.15 -0.74 -23.42
CA ASP A 120 -29.54 -0.42 -23.72
C ASP A 120 -29.88 -0.79 -25.17
N LEU A 121 -30.83 -1.70 -25.37
CA LEU A 121 -31.30 -2.10 -26.70
C LEU A 121 -31.81 -0.91 -27.52
N ALA A 122 -32.44 0.08 -26.88
CA ALA A 122 -32.89 1.30 -27.56
C ALA A 122 -31.70 2.17 -28.00
N LEU A 123 -30.59 2.16 -27.27
CA LEU A 123 -29.38 2.88 -27.67
C LEU A 123 -28.66 2.16 -28.82
N TYR A 124 -28.61 0.82 -28.79
CA TYR A 124 -28.12 0.00 -29.89
C TYR A 124 -28.95 0.20 -31.17
N ASN A 125 -30.28 0.16 -31.08
CA ASN A 125 -31.13 0.45 -32.24
C ASN A 125 -30.95 1.88 -32.75
N ALA A 126 -30.78 2.85 -31.85
CA ALA A 126 -30.47 4.22 -32.23
C ALA A 126 -29.13 4.30 -32.98
N SER A 127 -28.11 3.55 -32.55
CA SER A 127 -26.81 3.52 -33.21
C SER A 127 -26.91 3.01 -34.64
N LEU A 128 -27.64 1.92 -34.88
CA LEU A 128 -27.89 1.38 -36.23
C LEU A 128 -28.65 2.36 -37.13
N ILE A 129 -29.67 3.05 -36.59
CA ILE A 129 -30.45 4.04 -37.35
C ILE A 129 -29.56 5.23 -37.71
N LEU A 130 -28.82 5.77 -36.74
CA LEU A 130 -27.94 6.92 -36.96
C LEU A 130 -26.76 6.58 -37.87
N GLU A 131 -26.17 5.39 -37.76
CA GLU A 131 -25.10 4.91 -38.64
C GLU A 131 -25.57 4.90 -40.09
N ASN A 132 -26.76 4.33 -40.35
CA ASN A 132 -27.36 4.31 -41.68
C ASN A 132 -27.72 5.71 -42.21
N LEU A 133 -28.25 6.58 -41.35
CA LEU A 133 -28.62 7.96 -41.73
C LEU A 133 -27.40 8.85 -42.03
N THR A 134 -26.27 8.58 -41.37
CA THR A 134 -25.08 9.45 -41.44
C THR A 134 -23.98 8.93 -42.36
N LYS A 135 -23.94 7.62 -42.70
CA LYS A 135 -24.01 7.22 -44.11
C LYS A 135 -23.17 7.96 -45.14
N GLY A 136 -21.85 8.18 -44.97
CA GLY A 136 -21.05 8.90 -45.98
C GLY A 136 -21.19 10.44 -45.95
N THR A 137 -21.64 10.98 -44.81
CA THR A 137 -21.62 12.42 -44.50
C THR A 137 -20.49 12.74 -43.51
N PRO A 138 -20.08 14.02 -43.37
CA PRO A 138 -19.10 14.41 -42.34
C PRO A 138 -19.55 14.09 -40.91
N ASP A 139 -20.87 14.06 -40.67
CA ASP A 139 -21.45 13.75 -39.35
C ASP A 139 -21.17 12.29 -38.94
N TYR A 140 -20.97 11.37 -39.90
CA TYR A 140 -20.65 9.97 -39.62
C TYR A 140 -19.37 9.83 -38.77
N GLU A 141 -18.31 10.55 -39.16
CA GLU A 141 -17.02 10.50 -38.49
C GLU A 141 -17.12 11.02 -37.05
N LYS A 142 -17.96 12.05 -36.83
CA LYS A 142 -18.21 12.63 -35.50
C LYS A 142 -18.98 11.68 -34.58
N LEU A 143 -19.88 10.86 -35.14
CA LEU A 143 -20.69 9.90 -34.39
C LEU A 143 -20.02 8.54 -34.15
N LYS A 144 -18.86 8.26 -34.75
CA LYS A 144 -18.12 7.01 -34.55
C LYS A 144 -17.92 6.61 -33.07
N PRO A 145 -17.55 7.52 -32.15
CA PRO A 145 -17.42 7.16 -30.73
C PRO A 145 -18.73 6.64 -30.13
N PHE A 146 -19.86 7.24 -30.52
CA PHE A 146 -21.18 6.79 -30.10
C PHE A 146 -21.54 5.42 -30.68
N PHE A 147 -21.23 5.15 -31.96
CA PHE A 147 -21.47 3.83 -32.56
C PHE A 147 -20.67 2.73 -31.86
N SER A 148 -19.40 3.00 -31.55
CA SER A 148 -18.56 2.07 -30.78
C SER A 148 -19.12 1.82 -29.38
N PHE A 149 -19.56 2.88 -28.69
CA PHE A 149 -20.14 2.78 -27.34
C PHE A 149 -21.47 2.00 -27.32
N ALA A 150 -22.33 2.22 -28.32
CA ALA A 150 -23.66 1.62 -28.44
C ALA A 150 -23.67 0.40 -29.38
N SER A 151 -22.51 -0.25 -29.58
CA SER A 151 -22.38 -1.42 -30.47
C SER A 151 -22.85 -2.73 -29.84
N TYR A 152 -23.18 -2.72 -28.54
CA TYR A 152 -23.53 -3.91 -27.78
C TYR A 152 -25.03 -4.23 -27.83
N SER A 153 -25.38 -5.45 -28.27
CA SER A 153 -26.75 -5.97 -28.19
C SER A 153 -26.95 -6.76 -26.90
N PRO A 154 -27.86 -6.35 -25.99
CA PRO A 154 -28.15 -7.10 -24.76
C PRO A 154 -28.81 -8.47 -24.99
N GLN A 155 -29.18 -8.81 -26.23
CA GLN A 155 -29.70 -10.14 -26.58
C GLN A 155 -28.59 -11.21 -26.63
N ASP A 156 -27.32 -10.80 -26.75
CA ASP A 156 -26.16 -11.70 -26.85
C ASP A 156 -25.37 -11.83 -25.52
N SER A 157 -25.74 -11.07 -24.47
CA SER A 157 -25.21 -11.23 -23.11
C SER A 157 -26.00 -12.28 -22.33
N GLU A 158 -25.40 -13.44 -22.06
CA GLU A 158 -25.82 -14.28 -20.94
C GLU A 158 -25.53 -13.56 -19.61
N ILE A 159 -26.45 -12.71 -19.16
CA ILE A 159 -26.42 -12.16 -17.80
C ILE A 159 -26.73 -13.31 -16.83
N PRO A 160 -25.88 -13.64 -15.84
CA PRO A 160 -26.17 -14.71 -14.90
C PRO A 160 -27.35 -14.33 -14.00
N LYS A 161 -28.41 -15.15 -14.04
CA LYS A 161 -29.66 -15.02 -13.26
C LYS A 161 -29.52 -15.57 -11.83
N THR A 162 -28.59 -15.07 -11.01
CA THR A 162 -28.55 -15.44 -9.58
C THR A 162 -28.29 -14.23 -8.68
N ASN A 163 -29.11 -14.08 -7.63
CA ASN A 163 -29.03 -13.01 -6.61
C ASN A 163 -27.79 -13.08 -5.69
N ASN A 164 -26.82 -13.95 -5.98
CA ASN A 164 -25.64 -14.13 -5.14
C ASN A 164 -24.51 -13.22 -5.63
N THR A 165 -24.03 -12.34 -4.76
CA THR A 165 -22.95 -11.41 -5.06
C THR A 165 -21.65 -11.91 -4.44
N HIS A 166 -20.62 -12.05 -5.26
CA HIS A 166 -19.29 -12.43 -4.78
C HIS A 166 -18.47 -11.19 -4.45
N VAL A 167 -18.05 -11.07 -3.20
CA VAL A 167 -17.33 -9.90 -2.67
C VAL A 167 -15.97 -10.36 -2.20
N GLU A 168 -14.91 -9.80 -2.75
CA GLU A 168 -13.59 -9.96 -2.19
C GLU A 168 -13.45 -9.09 -0.94
N VAL A 169 -12.97 -9.66 0.15
CA VAL A 169 -12.69 -8.96 1.40
C VAL A 169 -11.20 -9.07 1.67
N ILE A 170 -10.57 -7.91 1.78
CA ILE A 170 -9.19 -7.73 2.18
C ILE A 170 -9.24 -7.09 3.55
N LEU A 171 -8.82 -7.82 4.58
CA LEU A 171 -8.63 -7.29 5.92
C LEU A 171 -7.16 -6.94 6.08
N ILE A 172 -6.90 -5.71 6.49
CA ILE A 172 -5.59 -5.24 6.92
C ILE A 172 -5.69 -5.02 8.42
N GLY A 173 -5.03 -5.90 9.17
CA GLY A 173 -4.90 -5.75 10.62
C GLY A 173 -3.53 -5.22 11.01
N THR A 174 -3.44 -4.72 12.23
CA THR A 174 -2.20 -4.59 13.00
C THR A 174 -1.71 -5.96 13.49
N GLY A 175 -1.76 -6.99 12.62
CA GLY A 175 -1.26 -8.32 12.96
C GLY A 175 0.25 -8.33 12.86
N ASP A 176 0.90 -7.90 13.92
CA ASP A 176 2.34 -7.74 14.01
C ASP A 176 3.08 -9.02 13.56
N THR A 177 3.80 -8.95 12.43
CA THR A 177 5.10 -9.60 12.38
C THR A 177 6.00 -8.80 13.32
N GLU A 178 6.03 -9.20 14.60
CA GLU A 178 6.96 -8.59 15.54
C GLU A 178 8.37 -9.08 15.17
N PHE A 179 9.21 -8.15 14.74
CA PHE A 179 10.65 -8.37 14.73
C PHE A 179 11.11 -8.55 16.18
N VAL A 180 11.45 -9.78 16.54
CA VAL A 180 11.68 -10.12 17.95
C VAL A 180 13.11 -9.75 18.34
N TRP A 181 13.35 -8.49 18.69
CA TRP A 181 14.69 -8.02 19.08
C TRP A 181 15.09 -8.44 20.51
N LYS A 182 14.12 -8.61 21.42
CA LYS A 182 14.35 -8.89 22.86
C LYS A 182 15.20 -10.13 23.12
N PRO A 183 14.98 -11.30 22.47
CA PRO A 183 15.83 -12.48 22.63
C PRO A 183 17.28 -12.23 22.23
N PHE A 184 17.52 -11.49 21.14
CA PHE A 184 18.87 -11.17 20.69
C PHE A 184 19.58 -10.24 21.70
N VAL A 185 18.91 -9.18 22.17
CA VAL A 185 19.49 -8.31 23.21
C VAL A 185 19.78 -9.07 24.50
N PHE A 186 18.90 -9.99 24.91
CA PHE A 186 19.12 -10.83 26.08
C PHE A 186 20.35 -11.74 25.93
N VAL A 187 20.50 -12.41 24.77
CA VAL A 187 21.69 -13.21 24.44
C VAL A 187 22.95 -12.37 24.54
N TRP A 188 22.97 -11.19 23.91
CA TRP A 188 24.15 -10.33 23.90
C TRP A 188 24.45 -9.71 25.26
N ALA A 189 23.43 -9.43 26.08
CA ALA A 189 23.60 -9.01 27.46
C ALA A 189 24.29 -10.09 28.31
N ILE A 190 23.91 -11.37 28.16
CA ILE A 190 24.58 -12.50 28.81
C ILE A 190 26.05 -12.58 28.36
N VAL A 191 26.30 -12.51 27.05
CA VAL A 191 27.66 -12.57 26.48
C VAL A 191 28.54 -11.44 27.03
N MET A 192 28.01 -10.22 27.12
CA MET A 192 28.72 -9.08 27.71
C MET A 192 28.99 -9.25 29.20
N ALA A 193 28.00 -9.70 29.98
CA ALA A 193 28.16 -9.93 31.42
C ALA A 193 29.23 -11.00 31.70
N LEU A 194 29.19 -12.12 30.97
CA LEU A 194 30.20 -13.18 31.05
C LEU A 194 31.59 -12.66 30.66
N SER A 195 31.68 -11.81 29.63
CA SER A 195 32.94 -11.20 29.20
C SER A 195 33.51 -10.23 30.23
N ALA A 196 32.67 -9.38 30.84
CA ALA A 196 33.09 -8.43 31.87
C ALA A 196 33.63 -9.11 33.13
N VAL A 197 32.94 -10.13 33.64
CA VAL A 197 33.42 -10.96 34.76
C VAL A 197 34.75 -11.64 34.42
N SER A 198 34.90 -12.05 33.16
CA SER A 198 36.10 -12.76 32.70
C SER A 198 37.30 -11.86 32.45
N LEU A 199 37.09 -10.59 32.08
CA LEU A 199 38.15 -9.59 32.01
C LEU A 199 38.79 -9.40 33.39
N PHE A 200 37.98 -9.27 34.44
CA PHE A 200 38.46 -9.09 35.81
C PHE A 200 39.26 -10.30 36.31
N THR A 201 38.80 -11.52 36.01
CA THR A 201 39.51 -12.75 36.42
C THR A 201 40.76 -13.03 35.59
N SER A 202 40.76 -12.71 34.31
CA SER A 202 41.90 -12.92 33.39
C SER A 202 43.01 -11.89 33.60
N TRP A 203 42.65 -10.65 33.99
CA TRP A 203 43.60 -9.61 34.43
C TRP A 203 44.38 -10.09 35.66
N LYS A 204 43.69 -10.57 36.70
CA LYS A 204 44.34 -11.08 37.92
C LYS A 204 45.29 -12.25 37.66
N ARG A 205 45.04 -13.03 36.62
CA ARG A 205 45.84 -14.21 36.23
C ARG A 205 46.85 -13.95 35.11
N LYS A 206 47.00 -12.70 34.65
CA LYS A 206 47.96 -12.27 33.61
C LYS A 206 47.88 -13.03 32.26
N LYS A 207 46.72 -13.59 31.89
CA LYS A 207 46.53 -14.33 30.62
C LYS A 207 46.20 -13.36 29.47
N LYS A 208 47.24 -12.80 28.82
CA LYS A 208 47.12 -11.74 27.79
C LYS A 208 46.19 -12.11 26.61
N ALA A 209 46.36 -13.28 26.00
CA ALA A 209 45.56 -13.68 24.84
C ALA A 209 44.06 -13.83 25.17
N ILE A 210 43.74 -14.48 26.28
CA ILE A 210 42.36 -14.65 26.76
C ILE A 210 41.74 -13.30 27.13
N PHE A 211 42.51 -12.41 27.75
CA PHE A 211 42.06 -11.07 28.08
C PHE A 211 41.66 -10.28 26.82
N VAL A 212 42.51 -10.28 25.79
CA VAL A 212 42.22 -9.60 24.51
C VAL A 212 40.96 -10.15 23.86
N SER A 213 40.76 -11.47 23.88
CA SER A 213 39.53 -12.09 23.35
C SER A 213 38.28 -11.58 24.06
N PHE A 214 38.27 -11.49 25.39
CA PHE A 214 37.11 -10.93 26.10
C PHE A 214 36.88 -9.44 25.82
N VAL A 215 37.93 -8.66 25.55
CA VAL A 215 37.76 -7.25 25.14
C VAL A 215 37.05 -7.18 23.79
N ILE A 216 37.48 -7.98 22.81
CA ILE A 216 36.86 -8.01 21.48
C ILE A 216 35.39 -8.44 21.57
N ILE A 217 35.10 -9.51 22.33
CA ILE A 217 33.72 -10.01 22.52
C ILE A 217 32.83 -8.93 23.15
N LEU A 218 33.34 -8.22 24.16
CA LEU A 218 32.61 -7.16 24.85
C LEU A 218 32.34 -5.96 23.92
N LEU A 219 33.29 -5.57 23.08
CA LEU A 219 33.11 -4.51 22.08
C LEU A 219 32.06 -4.89 21.01
N LEU A 220 32.09 -6.13 20.52
CA LEU A 220 31.11 -6.61 19.53
C LEU A 220 29.70 -6.68 20.14
N GLY A 221 29.58 -7.11 21.41
CA GLY A 221 28.31 -7.10 22.12
C GLY A 221 27.77 -5.70 22.37
N ALA A 222 28.64 -4.76 22.77
CA ALA A 222 28.26 -3.37 22.97
C ALA A 222 27.82 -2.71 21.65
N PHE A 223 28.52 -3.00 20.56
CA PHE A 223 28.13 -2.56 19.21
C PHE A 223 26.75 -3.08 18.82
N PHE A 224 26.48 -4.39 19.02
CA PHE A 224 25.17 -4.97 18.71
C PHE A 224 24.05 -4.27 19.49
N VAL A 225 24.17 -4.20 20.81
CA VAL A 225 23.14 -3.58 21.67
C VAL A 225 22.95 -2.10 21.33
N GLY A 226 24.05 -1.38 21.08
CA GLY A 226 23.98 0.01 20.63
C GLY A 226 23.22 0.18 19.31
N LYS A 227 23.49 -0.68 18.31
CA LYS A 227 22.78 -0.63 17.02
C LYS A 227 21.30 -0.99 17.17
N VAL A 228 20.96 -1.98 17.99
CA VAL A 228 19.56 -2.33 18.27
C VAL A 228 18.81 -1.16 18.90
N LEU A 229 19.38 -0.52 19.92
CA LEU A 229 18.76 0.64 20.56
C LEU A 229 18.57 1.81 19.60
N TYR A 230 19.56 2.06 18.74
CA TYR A 230 19.47 3.10 17.70
C TYR A 230 18.35 2.81 16.70
N LEU A 231 18.23 1.56 16.22
CA LEU A 231 17.17 1.14 15.29
C LEU A 231 15.77 1.21 15.89
N GLU A 232 15.61 0.76 17.14
CA GLU A 232 14.33 0.86 17.85
C GLU A 232 13.94 2.33 18.10
N HIS A 233 14.92 3.19 18.36
CA HIS A 233 14.71 4.63 18.47
C HIS A 233 14.27 5.23 17.13
N GLU A 234 14.97 4.94 16.02
CA GLU A 234 14.58 5.39 14.68
C GLU A 234 13.18 4.89 14.28
N LYS A 235 12.86 3.62 14.58
CA LYS A 235 11.53 3.05 14.33
C LYS A 235 10.44 3.78 15.13
N ALA A 236 10.71 4.09 16.40
CA ALA A 236 9.77 4.83 17.23
C ALA A 236 9.57 6.27 16.74
N GLU A 237 10.63 6.93 16.29
CA GLU A 237 10.57 8.25 15.67
C GLU A 237 9.82 8.22 14.34
N TRP A 238 10.08 7.21 13.49
CA TRP A 238 9.36 6.98 12.24
C TRP A 238 7.85 6.85 12.50
N ASN A 239 7.46 5.96 13.41
CA ASN A 239 6.05 5.74 13.77
C ASN A 239 5.39 7.02 14.30
N ARG A 240 6.12 7.81 15.10
CA ARG A 240 5.63 9.10 15.59
C ARG A 240 5.45 10.11 14.45
N ASN A 241 6.37 10.13 13.50
CA ASN A 241 6.31 11.00 12.33
C ASN A 241 5.17 10.60 11.40
N VAL A 242 4.98 9.31 11.11
CA VAL A 242 3.82 8.79 10.37
C VAL A 242 2.50 9.17 11.05
N ALA A 243 2.39 8.97 12.37
CA ALA A 243 1.21 9.38 13.12
C ALA A 243 0.94 10.89 13.05
N SER A 244 2.00 11.70 12.99
CA SER A 244 1.87 13.15 12.81
C SER A 244 1.33 13.49 11.42
N VAL A 245 1.76 12.79 10.37
CA VAL A 245 1.25 12.95 9.00
C VAL A 245 -0.22 12.56 8.92
N LEU A 246 -0.60 11.43 9.51
CA LEU A 246 -2.00 10.97 9.57
C LEU A 246 -2.91 11.94 10.33
N SER A 247 -2.35 12.75 11.22
CA SER A 247 -3.11 13.77 11.96
C SER A 247 -3.32 15.08 11.17
N LEU A 248 -2.67 15.23 10.01
CA LEU A 248 -2.85 16.38 9.14
C LEU A 248 -4.27 16.41 8.57
N LYS A 249 -4.83 17.61 8.45
CA LYS A 249 -6.13 17.81 7.84
C LYS A 249 -5.95 18.28 6.41
N GLY A 250 -6.53 17.54 5.47
CA GLY A 250 -6.71 18.03 4.11
C GLY A 250 -7.52 19.32 4.13
N MET A 251 -7.03 20.33 3.41
CA MET A 251 -7.72 21.60 3.28
C MET A 251 -8.74 21.61 2.12
N GLY A 252 -8.83 20.50 1.38
CA GLY A 252 -9.68 20.33 0.20
C GLY A 252 -9.32 21.27 -0.96
N GLY A 253 -9.90 21.00 -2.12
CA GLY A 253 -9.69 21.78 -3.34
C GLY A 253 -9.62 20.88 -4.56
N GLU A 254 -9.77 21.49 -5.74
CA GLU A 254 -9.66 20.78 -7.01
C GLU A 254 -8.35 21.21 -7.69
N CYS A 255 -7.48 20.24 -7.96
CA CYS A 255 -6.26 20.41 -8.74
C CYS A 255 -6.26 19.43 -9.92
N TRP A 256 -5.42 19.69 -10.91
CA TRP A 256 -5.25 18.72 -12.00
C TRP A 256 -4.55 17.47 -11.48
N PRO A 257 -5.12 16.28 -11.70
CA PRO A 257 -4.69 15.07 -11.01
C PRO A 257 -3.27 14.63 -11.42
N VAL A 258 -2.50 14.28 -10.38
CA VAL A 258 -1.19 13.59 -10.33
C VAL A 258 -0.28 13.82 -11.55
N VAL A 259 0.46 14.92 -11.54
CA VAL A 259 1.58 15.16 -12.48
C VAL A 259 2.89 14.51 -12.02
N GLY A 260 2.86 13.72 -10.94
CA GLY A 260 4.01 13.01 -10.43
C GLY A 260 3.86 12.56 -8.98
N VAL A 261 4.87 11.82 -8.50
CA VAL A 261 4.92 11.24 -7.17
C VAL A 261 6.28 11.50 -6.52
N ILE A 262 6.27 11.85 -5.23
CA ILE A 262 7.46 11.89 -4.37
C ILE A 262 7.34 10.75 -3.36
N ASN A 263 8.26 9.79 -3.43
CA ASN A 263 8.32 8.66 -2.50
C ASN A 263 9.35 8.93 -1.40
N VAL A 264 8.94 8.72 -0.16
CA VAL A 264 9.86 8.61 0.98
C VAL A 264 10.35 7.17 1.05
N PRO A 265 11.65 6.89 0.82
CA PRO A 265 12.14 5.50 0.81
C PRO A 265 11.98 4.85 2.19
N SER A 266 11.59 3.57 2.22
CA SER A 266 11.37 2.81 3.46
C SER A 266 12.66 2.49 4.24
N ASP A 267 13.81 2.61 3.59
CA ASP A 267 15.16 2.48 4.15
C ASP A 267 15.80 3.83 4.53
N SER A 268 15.05 4.93 4.39
CA SER A 268 15.52 6.27 4.73
C SER A 268 15.43 6.56 6.25
N SER A 269 16.13 7.60 6.71
CA SER A 269 16.12 8.00 8.13
C SER A 269 14.73 8.44 8.60
N ALA A 270 14.45 8.36 9.90
CA ALA A 270 13.22 8.90 10.50
C ALA A 270 12.97 10.38 10.16
N ASP A 271 14.03 11.15 9.92
CA ASP A 271 14.00 12.55 9.53
C ASP A 271 13.43 12.82 8.12
N SER A 272 13.31 11.79 7.27
CA SER A 272 12.85 11.97 5.88
C SER A 272 11.38 12.41 5.82
N ILE A 273 10.55 11.96 6.75
CA ILE A 273 9.14 12.38 6.84
C ILE A 273 9.03 13.87 7.23
N PRO A 274 9.65 14.35 8.33
CA PRO A 274 9.71 15.77 8.64
C PRO A 274 10.25 16.63 7.50
N ARG A 275 11.28 16.15 6.79
CA ARG A 275 11.84 16.88 5.63
C ARG A 275 10.86 16.97 4.48
N ALA A 276 10.14 15.89 4.17
CA ALA A 276 9.07 15.91 3.16
C ALA A 276 7.97 16.92 3.54
N LEU A 277 7.57 16.97 4.82
CA LEU A 277 6.58 17.95 5.29
C LEU A 277 7.12 19.39 5.27
N GLN A 278 8.40 19.58 5.57
CA GLN A 278 9.07 20.89 5.48
C GLN A 278 9.07 21.38 4.04
N LEU A 279 9.39 20.50 3.09
CA LEU A 279 9.37 20.79 1.66
C LEU A 279 7.98 21.26 1.18
N ILE A 280 6.91 20.61 1.61
CA ILE A 280 5.52 21.04 1.32
C ILE A 280 5.28 22.47 1.84
N ASN A 281 5.71 22.75 3.07
CA ASN A 281 5.48 24.05 3.70
C ASN A 281 6.29 25.18 3.04
N GLU A 282 7.55 24.93 2.69
CA GLU A 282 8.47 25.91 2.09
C GLU A 282 8.09 26.24 0.65
N SER A 283 7.56 25.26 -0.09
CA SER A 283 7.08 25.44 -1.46
C SER A 283 5.70 26.12 -1.57
N HIS A 284 5.13 26.56 -0.45
CA HIS A 284 3.76 27.10 -0.37
C HIS A 284 2.69 26.16 -0.93
N ALA A 285 2.98 24.86 -0.95
CA ALA A 285 2.08 23.85 -1.44
C ALA A 285 0.97 23.57 -0.42
N LYS A 286 -0.20 23.19 -0.92
CA LYS A 286 -1.40 22.97 -0.10
C LYS A 286 -1.70 21.48 0.00
N ILE A 287 -1.82 20.94 1.20
CA ILE A 287 -2.30 19.57 1.40
C ILE A 287 -3.80 19.55 1.08
N LEU A 288 -4.15 18.90 -0.02
CA LEU A 288 -5.54 18.73 -0.50
C LEU A 288 -6.21 17.62 0.31
N GLU A 289 -5.57 16.47 0.36
CA GLU A 289 -6.07 15.25 0.97
C GLU A 289 -4.94 14.46 1.65
N VAL A 290 -5.32 13.72 2.69
CA VAL A 290 -4.46 12.75 3.38
C VAL A 290 -5.23 11.44 3.38
N SER A 291 -4.71 10.43 2.69
CA SER A 291 -5.32 9.11 2.62
C SER A 291 -4.32 8.03 3.04
N PHE A 292 -4.85 6.87 3.42
CA PHE A 292 -4.07 5.72 3.80
C PHE A 292 -4.49 4.54 2.93
N GLU A 293 -3.55 4.04 2.12
CA GLU A 293 -3.76 2.96 1.16
C GLU A 293 -2.59 1.98 1.25
N ASP A 294 -2.86 0.68 1.38
CA ASP A 294 -1.86 -0.39 1.26
C ASP A 294 -0.53 -0.16 2.02
N TYR A 295 -0.61 0.23 3.31
CA TYR A 295 0.55 0.50 4.17
C TYR A 295 1.37 1.74 3.76
N ILE A 296 0.76 2.65 3.01
CA ILE A 296 1.33 3.93 2.59
C ILE A 296 0.37 5.04 3.01
N VAL A 297 0.91 6.08 3.64
CA VAL A 297 0.20 7.37 3.77
C VAL A 297 0.46 8.15 2.50
N LYS A 298 -0.61 8.44 1.76
CA LYS A 298 -0.56 9.29 0.57
C LYS A 298 -1.01 10.69 0.96
N LEU A 299 -0.16 11.67 0.67
CA LEU A 299 -0.51 13.09 0.75
C LEU A 299 -0.73 13.60 -0.66
N GLU A 300 -1.92 14.12 -0.93
CA GLU A 300 -2.18 14.81 -2.19
C GLU A 300 -1.90 16.29 -1.99
N VAL A 301 -0.90 16.79 -2.70
CA VAL A 301 -0.35 18.12 -2.51
C VAL A 301 -0.60 18.96 -3.76
N GLY A 302 -1.35 20.04 -3.62
CA GLY A 302 -1.59 21.03 -4.65
C GLY A 302 -0.42 22.00 -4.75
N VAL A 303 0.16 22.08 -5.94
CA VAL A 303 1.37 22.85 -6.26
C VAL A 303 1.12 23.77 -7.44
N ASN A 304 1.90 24.86 -7.52
CA ASN A 304 1.82 25.78 -8.64
C ASN A 304 2.40 25.10 -9.92
N PRO A 305 1.68 25.11 -11.06
CA PRO A 305 2.14 24.60 -12.35
C PRO A 305 3.48 25.17 -12.85
N GLU A 306 3.93 26.30 -12.32
CA GLU A 306 5.22 26.90 -12.68
C GLU A 306 6.41 26.39 -11.86
N SER A 307 6.18 25.86 -10.66
CA SER A 307 7.23 25.48 -9.71
C SER A 307 7.23 23.99 -9.35
N TYR A 308 6.30 23.20 -9.87
CA TYR A 308 6.22 21.77 -9.50
C TYR A 308 7.47 20.95 -9.88
N GLU A 309 8.20 21.34 -10.93
CA GLU A 309 9.48 20.73 -11.30
C GLU A 309 10.61 21.10 -10.32
N GLU A 310 10.55 22.28 -9.73
CA GLU A 310 11.51 22.73 -8.71
C GLU A 310 11.30 21.95 -7.42
N LEU A 311 10.04 21.72 -7.03
CA LEU A 311 9.69 20.86 -5.89
C LEU A 311 10.29 19.45 -6.02
N ALA A 312 10.24 18.86 -7.22
CA ALA A 312 10.81 17.53 -7.44
C ALA A 312 12.34 17.52 -7.30
N LYS A 313 13.02 18.57 -7.80
CA LYS A 313 14.48 18.70 -7.64
C LYS A 313 14.88 18.88 -6.17
N GLU A 314 14.16 19.73 -5.45
CA GLU A 314 14.38 19.92 -4.00
C GLU A 314 14.11 18.63 -3.23
N ALA A 315 13.10 17.84 -3.62
CA ALA A 315 12.84 16.53 -3.04
C ALA A 315 14.03 15.57 -3.25
N GLU A 316 14.58 15.51 -4.47
CA GLU A 316 15.77 14.70 -4.78
C GLU A 316 16.99 15.14 -3.98
N GLU A 317 17.22 16.46 -3.84
CA GLU A 317 18.32 17.02 -3.02
C GLU A 317 18.20 16.64 -1.54
N LEU A 318 16.97 16.47 -1.04
CA LEU A 318 16.68 15.99 0.32
C LEU A 318 16.78 14.47 0.48
N GLY A 319 17.10 13.74 -0.61
CA GLY A 319 17.22 12.28 -0.62
C GLY A 319 15.89 11.54 -0.76
N LEU A 320 14.83 12.23 -1.20
CA LEU A 320 13.55 11.63 -1.55
C LEU A 320 13.59 11.16 -3.02
N GLN A 321 12.74 10.22 -3.39
CA GLN A 321 12.63 9.78 -4.78
C GLN A 321 11.49 10.54 -5.45
N ALA A 322 11.80 11.44 -6.38
CA ALA A 322 10.78 12.14 -7.16
C ALA A 322 10.68 11.53 -8.57
N ASP A 323 9.46 11.28 -9.01
CA ASP A 323 9.14 10.91 -10.39
C ASP A 323 7.99 11.79 -10.86
N ILE A 324 8.30 12.78 -11.70
CA ILE A 324 7.32 13.75 -12.17
C ILE A 324 7.30 13.81 -13.69
N PHE A 325 6.13 14.08 -14.25
CA PHE A 325 5.97 14.31 -15.67
C PHE A 325 6.62 15.65 -16.05
N PRO A 326 7.52 15.67 -17.04
CA PRO A 326 8.07 16.91 -17.58
C PRO A 326 6.97 17.83 -18.09
N ARG A 327 7.18 19.15 -18.00
CA ARG A 327 6.19 20.15 -18.42
C ARG A 327 5.72 20.00 -19.85
N SER A 328 6.60 19.53 -20.74
CA SER A 328 6.26 19.22 -22.13
C SER A 328 5.23 18.09 -22.24
N GLU A 329 5.33 17.05 -21.42
CA GLU A 329 4.42 15.92 -21.41
C GLU A 329 3.07 16.29 -20.78
N VAL A 330 3.09 17.04 -19.67
CA VAL A 330 1.86 17.54 -19.05
C VAL A 330 1.08 18.45 -20.01
N SER A 331 1.80 19.30 -20.77
CA SER A 331 1.20 20.14 -21.81
C SER A 331 0.58 19.30 -22.93
N GLU A 332 1.26 18.24 -23.37
CA GLU A 332 0.74 17.32 -24.39
C GLU A 332 -0.52 16.59 -23.90
N ILE A 333 -0.51 16.05 -22.68
CA ILE A 333 -1.67 15.38 -22.06
C ILE A 333 -2.85 16.35 -21.96
N THR A 334 -2.61 17.58 -21.49
CA THR A 334 -3.64 18.62 -21.37
C THR A 334 -4.25 18.94 -22.74
N GLU A 335 -3.42 19.07 -23.79
CA GLU A 335 -3.89 19.31 -25.15
C GLU A 335 -4.65 18.12 -25.73
N GLN A 336 -4.23 16.88 -25.44
CA GLN A 336 -4.96 15.68 -25.85
C GLN A 336 -6.35 15.61 -25.20
N ILE A 337 -6.45 15.95 -23.92
CA ILE A 337 -7.73 16.02 -23.19
C ILE A 337 -8.59 17.16 -23.75
N ARG A 338 -8.02 18.33 -24.04
CA ARG A 338 -8.73 19.45 -24.69
C ARG A 338 -9.32 19.03 -26.05
N ARG A 339 -8.56 18.33 -26.87
CA ARG A 339 -9.06 17.78 -28.15
C ARG A 339 -10.10 16.68 -27.96
N SER A 340 -10.04 15.92 -26.87
CA SER A 340 -11.07 14.94 -26.52
C SER A 340 -12.37 15.63 -26.12
N TYR A 341 -12.27 16.67 -25.29
CA TYR A 341 -13.36 17.55 -24.89
C TYR A 341 -14.06 18.16 -26.11
N GLU A 342 -13.31 18.80 -27.01
CA GLU A 342 -13.85 19.40 -28.26
C GLU A 342 -14.55 18.35 -29.14
N ARG A 343 -13.95 17.15 -29.31
CA ARG A 343 -14.58 16.05 -30.06
C ARG A 343 -15.88 15.57 -29.41
N GLN A 344 -15.92 15.55 -28.08
CA GLN A 344 -17.09 15.11 -27.33
C GLN A 344 -18.22 16.15 -27.36
N GLU A 345 -17.90 17.45 -27.33
CA GLU A 345 -18.87 18.52 -27.63
C GLU A 345 -19.45 18.39 -29.04
N GLU A 346 -18.59 18.19 -30.04
CA GLU A 346 -19.03 17.98 -31.42
C GLU A 346 -19.93 16.75 -31.57
N LEU A 347 -19.62 15.66 -30.86
CA LEU A 347 -20.47 14.46 -30.80
C LEU A 347 -21.86 14.80 -30.26
N ILE A 348 -21.95 15.51 -29.14
CA ILE A 348 -23.22 15.88 -28.50
C ILE A 348 -24.04 16.78 -29.42
N GLU A 349 -23.45 17.81 -30.01
CA GLU A 349 -24.14 18.72 -30.94
C GLU A 349 -24.62 17.96 -32.19
N THR A 350 -23.81 17.02 -32.69
CA THR A 350 -24.20 16.16 -33.80
C THR A 350 -25.37 15.25 -33.39
N LEU A 351 -25.33 14.59 -32.24
CA LEU A 351 -26.45 13.75 -31.77
C LEU A 351 -27.75 14.55 -31.62
N LYS A 352 -27.70 15.75 -31.03
CA LYS A 352 -28.86 16.65 -30.89
C LYS A 352 -29.54 16.95 -32.21
N LYS A 353 -28.77 17.17 -33.28
CA LYS A 353 -29.28 17.41 -34.65
C LYS A 353 -30.13 16.25 -35.18
N TYR A 354 -29.87 15.01 -34.77
CA TYR A 354 -30.56 13.82 -35.25
C TYR A 354 -31.63 13.26 -34.29
N LEU A 355 -31.75 13.78 -33.06
CA LEU A 355 -32.73 13.29 -32.06
C LEU A 355 -34.17 13.18 -32.59
N LEU A 356 -34.63 14.19 -33.34
CA LEU A 356 -35.99 14.22 -33.90
C LEU A 356 -36.24 13.17 -34.98
N LYS A 357 -35.17 12.60 -35.57
CA LYS A 357 -35.24 11.54 -36.57
C LYS A 357 -35.32 10.14 -35.95
N LEU A 358 -35.11 10.03 -34.64
CA LEU A 358 -35.23 8.78 -33.90
C LEU A 358 -36.68 8.55 -33.41
N PRO A 359 -37.13 7.28 -33.34
CA PRO A 359 -38.37 6.94 -32.66
C PRO A 359 -38.29 7.28 -31.16
N PRO A 360 -39.44 7.41 -30.46
CA PRO A 360 -39.48 7.92 -29.09
C PRO A 360 -38.60 7.16 -28.07
N SER A 361 -38.53 5.83 -28.16
CA SER A 361 -37.72 4.99 -27.27
C SER A 361 -36.21 5.23 -27.45
N GLU A 362 -35.74 5.20 -28.68
CA GLU A 362 -34.36 5.44 -29.10
C GLU A 362 -33.94 6.88 -28.81
N ARG A 363 -34.85 7.85 -29.03
CA ARG A 363 -34.63 9.25 -28.71
C ARG A 363 -34.36 9.43 -27.21
N ASN A 364 -35.22 8.87 -26.35
CA ASN A 364 -35.04 8.96 -24.91
C ASN A 364 -33.72 8.29 -24.46
N ALA A 365 -33.34 7.16 -25.07
CA ALA A 365 -32.07 6.50 -24.78
C ALA A 365 -30.86 7.39 -25.14
N VAL A 366 -30.89 8.00 -26.33
CA VAL A 366 -29.84 8.93 -26.78
C VAL A 366 -29.81 10.21 -25.94
N GLU A 367 -30.96 10.73 -25.51
CA GLU A 367 -31.02 11.89 -24.59
C GLU A 367 -30.34 11.59 -23.25
N ARG A 368 -30.56 10.38 -22.68
CA ARG A 368 -29.85 9.95 -21.47
C ARG A 368 -28.34 9.81 -21.70
N PHE A 369 -27.93 9.26 -22.85
CA PHE A 369 -26.51 9.21 -23.22
C PHE A 369 -25.92 10.61 -23.32
N ILE A 370 -26.59 11.55 -23.99
CA ILE A 370 -26.16 12.96 -24.08
C ILE A 370 -25.98 13.56 -22.69
N GLU A 371 -26.94 13.32 -21.78
CA GLU A 371 -26.85 13.87 -20.42
C GLU A 371 -25.66 13.32 -19.64
N LEU A 372 -25.40 12.01 -19.74
CA LEU A 372 -24.19 11.40 -19.19
C LEU A 372 -22.92 12.02 -19.78
N GLN A 373 -22.87 12.25 -21.10
CA GLN A 373 -21.71 12.87 -21.74
C GLN A 373 -21.52 14.34 -21.33
N LYS A 374 -22.60 15.08 -21.06
CA LYS A 374 -22.48 16.44 -20.50
C LYS A 374 -21.88 16.43 -19.10
N GLN A 375 -22.28 15.49 -18.24
CA GLN A 375 -21.68 15.35 -16.90
C GLN A 375 -20.16 15.10 -17.01
N PHE A 376 -19.74 14.22 -17.92
CA PHE A 376 -18.31 14.01 -18.19
C PHE A 376 -17.61 15.27 -18.73
N LEU A 377 -18.27 16.03 -19.61
CA LEU A 377 -17.73 17.29 -20.11
C LEU A 377 -17.58 18.32 -18.99
N GLU A 378 -18.55 18.46 -18.09
CA GLU A 378 -18.48 19.37 -16.95
C GLU A 378 -17.30 19.02 -16.03
N GLU A 379 -17.09 17.73 -15.73
CA GLU A 379 -15.92 17.28 -14.96
C GLU A 379 -14.60 17.53 -15.70
N THR A 380 -14.56 17.26 -17.01
CA THR A 380 -13.38 17.49 -17.85
C THR A 380 -13.04 18.98 -17.95
N GLU A 381 -14.05 19.85 -18.06
CA GLU A 381 -13.89 21.31 -18.09
C GLU A 381 -13.33 21.82 -16.75
N LYS A 382 -13.86 21.31 -15.62
CA LYS A 382 -13.31 21.62 -14.29
C LYS A 382 -11.84 21.23 -14.20
N GLN A 383 -11.48 20.03 -14.64
CA GLN A 383 -10.09 19.58 -14.69
C GLN A 383 -9.24 20.50 -15.57
N LEU A 384 -9.64 20.78 -16.82
CA LEU A 384 -8.91 21.66 -17.74
C LEU A 384 -8.75 23.09 -17.22
N ASN A 385 -9.67 23.55 -16.36
CA ASN A 385 -9.55 24.83 -15.68
C ASN A 385 -8.63 24.75 -14.46
N ALA A 386 -8.66 23.64 -13.72
CA ALA A 386 -7.75 23.40 -12.60
C ALA A 386 -6.28 23.31 -13.05
N SER A 387 -6.00 22.70 -14.22
CA SER A 387 -4.63 22.57 -14.75
C SER A 387 -3.92 23.89 -15.01
N LYS A 388 -4.65 25.00 -15.17
CA LYS A 388 -4.05 26.33 -15.32
C LYS A 388 -3.53 26.90 -14.01
N ASN A 389 -4.04 26.41 -12.87
CA ASN A 389 -3.88 27.05 -11.57
C ASN A 389 -3.17 26.14 -10.55
N CYS A 390 -3.37 24.83 -10.63
CA CYS A 390 -2.88 23.88 -9.66
C CYS A 390 -2.63 22.51 -10.28
N TYR A 391 -1.47 21.93 -10.00
CA TYR A 391 -1.18 20.53 -10.23
C TYR A 391 -1.17 19.78 -8.91
N GLU A 392 -1.59 18.53 -8.93
CA GLU A 392 -1.50 17.63 -7.79
C GLU A 392 -0.23 16.78 -7.91
N ILE A 393 0.52 16.69 -6.81
CA ILE A 393 1.63 15.75 -6.65
C ILE A 393 1.30 14.85 -5.46
N GLY A 394 1.42 13.54 -5.66
CA GLY A 394 1.29 12.58 -4.57
C GLY A 394 2.59 12.46 -3.80
N ILE A 395 2.55 12.49 -2.47
CA ILE A 395 3.68 12.11 -1.62
C ILE A 395 3.34 10.81 -0.91
N ALA A 396 4.13 9.77 -1.18
CA ALA A 396 3.94 8.43 -0.62
C ALA A 396 4.92 8.20 0.53
N ILE A 397 4.38 7.91 1.72
CA ILE A 397 5.14 7.66 2.94
C ILE A 397 4.82 6.24 3.45
N PRO A 398 5.77 5.31 3.48
CA PRO A 398 5.51 3.97 4.00
C PRO A 398 5.22 4.03 5.51
N THR A 399 4.22 3.30 5.98
CA THR A 399 3.88 3.29 7.41
C THR A 399 4.82 2.42 8.23
N GLU A 400 5.51 1.49 7.58
CA GLU A 400 6.51 0.65 8.21
C GLU A 400 7.91 1.21 7.98
N TYR A 401 8.65 1.40 9.07
CA TYR A 401 10.09 1.55 9.02
C TYR A 401 10.69 0.23 8.52
N GLY A 402 11.54 0.27 7.50
CA GLY A 402 11.99 -0.90 6.73
C GLY A 402 12.45 -2.11 7.55
N VAL A 403 12.56 -3.27 6.89
CA VAL A 403 12.84 -4.57 7.54
C VAL A 403 14.11 -4.51 8.41
N VAL A 404 13.93 -4.54 9.73
CA VAL A 404 15.05 -4.47 10.65
C VAL A 404 15.63 -5.87 10.88
N GLN A 405 16.77 -6.16 10.24
CA GLN A 405 17.38 -7.50 10.24
C GLN A 405 18.23 -7.80 11.49
N TYR A 406 17.60 -7.85 12.66
CA TYR A 406 18.26 -8.17 13.94
C TYR A 406 18.94 -9.54 13.94
N SER A 407 18.28 -10.55 13.35
CA SER A 407 18.79 -11.92 13.26
C SER A 407 20.04 -12.03 12.38
N SER A 408 20.05 -11.33 11.24
CA SER A 408 21.19 -11.30 10.32
C SER A 408 22.42 -10.67 10.96
N LEU A 409 22.23 -9.50 11.60
CA LEU A 409 23.30 -8.79 12.30
C LEU A 409 23.82 -9.60 13.50
N SER A 410 22.92 -10.13 14.33
CA SER A 410 23.28 -10.98 15.48
C SER A 410 24.02 -12.24 15.02
N GLY A 411 23.53 -12.90 13.97
CA GLY A 411 24.13 -14.12 13.42
C GLY A 411 25.53 -13.87 12.84
N PHE A 412 25.75 -12.73 12.16
CA PHE A 412 27.07 -12.33 11.69
C PHE A 412 28.05 -12.11 12.85
N LEU A 413 27.66 -11.32 13.85
CA LEU A 413 28.50 -11.03 15.01
C LEU A 413 28.75 -12.28 15.86
N ALA A 414 27.76 -13.18 16.00
CA ALA A 414 27.92 -14.45 16.70
C ALA A 414 28.98 -15.34 16.04
N LYS A 415 29.01 -15.42 14.70
CA LYS A 415 30.05 -16.15 13.96
C LYS A 415 31.44 -15.56 14.18
N LEU A 416 31.56 -14.23 14.21
CA LEU A 416 32.84 -13.56 14.53
C LEU A 416 33.30 -13.87 15.96
N VAL A 417 32.39 -13.82 16.94
CA VAL A 417 32.73 -14.17 18.33
C VAL A 417 33.12 -15.64 18.45
N LEU A 418 32.42 -16.56 17.80
CA LEU A 418 32.78 -17.98 17.80
C LEU A 418 34.19 -18.22 17.23
N LEU A 419 34.58 -17.48 16.18
CA LEU A 419 35.94 -17.51 15.64
C LEU A 419 36.98 -16.99 16.66
N VAL A 420 36.69 -15.86 17.32
CA VAL A 420 37.55 -15.31 18.39
C VAL A 420 37.71 -16.29 19.55
N VAL A 421 36.63 -16.93 19.97
CA VAL A 421 36.63 -17.98 21.02
C VAL A 421 37.49 -19.18 20.59
N GLY A 422 37.32 -19.66 19.35
CA GLY A 422 38.11 -20.77 18.80
C GLY A 422 39.61 -20.48 18.82
N ILE A 423 40.03 -19.30 18.35
CA ILE A 423 41.44 -18.86 18.37
C ILE A 423 41.95 -18.78 19.82
N ALA A 424 41.18 -18.20 20.73
CA ALA A 424 41.56 -18.04 22.14
C ALA A 424 41.79 -19.39 22.84
N LEU A 425 40.92 -20.37 22.58
CA LEU A 425 41.03 -21.71 23.14
C LEU A 425 42.26 -22.46 22.60
N VAL A 426 42.51 -22.39 21.28
CA VAL A 426 43.68 -23.03 20.65
C VAL A 426 45.00 -22.43 21.15
N VAL A 427 45.10 -21.10 21.19
CA VAL A 427 46.30 -20.40 21.69
C VAL A 427 46.53 -20.69 23.17
N SER A 428 45.46 -20.73 23.97
CA SER A 428 45.56 -21.05 25.39
C SER A 428 46.01 -22.51 25.62
N TRP A 429 45.54 -23.46 24.82
CA TRP A 429 45.97 -24.86 24.92
C TRP A 429 47.44 -25.07 24.57
N ARG A 430 47.95 -24.30 23.60
CA ARG A 430 49.35 -24.38 23.15
C ARG A 430 50.34 -23.75 24.13
N SER A 431 49.88 -22.85 25.01
CA SER A 431 50.68 -22.18 26.03
C SER A 431 50.75 -22.94 27.38
N ASP A 432 49.89 -23.94 27.57
CA ASP A 432 49.88 -24.80 28.77
C ASP A 432 50.60 -26.16 28.54
N ARG A 433 51.05 -26.41 27.29
CA ARG A 433 52.07 -27.41 26.95
C ARG A 433 53.42 -26.72 26.88
#